data_AF-A0A2Z6TT68-F1
#
_entry.id   AF-A0A2Z6TT68-F1
#
_cell.length_a   1.000
_cell.length_b   1.000
_cell.length_c   1.000
_cell.angle_alpha   90.00
_cell.angle_beta   90.00
_cell.angle_gamma   90.00
#
_symmetry.space_group_name_H-M   'P 1'
#
loop_
_entity.id
_entity.type
_entity.pdbx_description
1 polymer ?
#
loop_
_entity_poly.entity_id
_entity_poly.type
_entity_poly.pdbx_seq_one_letter_code
_entity_poly.pdbx_strand_id
1 'polypeptide(L)'
;MKNLLTKRNIKRLILVLGIAVLAVTLSGCATNTGHVQPVSHTSGSWWSRYVIYYLSQFIIWIASLVNNSYGWAIVIFTLIIRVILLPLNAISIKSMAKQQQVQPQMEALRKKYNGKDVESRQKLQEETSKLYKEAGINPYVGCLPLLIQLPIMWALYQTIYRTPELMNGKFLWMDLGRPDPYYVMPVLAAVFTFMSSYISQLSQPKSSQNGMTKSMTYVMPVIIGISAVGIQSAISLYWVISNLFQVVQTFFLQNPFKYQRELEAQKEAERERQRRIRKTYKRLGRKQTK
;
A
#
# COMPACT_ATOMS: atom_id res chain seq x y z
N MET A 1 14.80 42.24 3.60
CA MET A 1 15.12 40.85 4.04
C MET A 1 14.39 40.36 5.30
N LYS A 2 13.74 41.20 6.12
CA LYS A 2 13.07 40.76 7.36
C LYS A 2 11.72 40.02 7.17
N ASN A 3 11.10 40.09 5.98
CA ASN A 3 9.83 39.40 5.67
C ASN A 3 9.96 37.96 5.15
N LEU A 4 11.19 37.47 4.90
CA LEU A 4 11.43 36.11 4.42
C LEU A 4 11.52 35.07 5.56
N LEU A 5 11.78 35.51 6.80
CA LEU A 5 12.06 34.64 7.96
C LEU A 5 10.88 34.51 8.94
N THR A 6 9.64 34.63 8.46
CA THR A 6 8.47 34.31 9.29
C THR A 6 8.33 32.78 9.41
N LYS A 7 7.96 32.23 10.58
CA LYS A 7 7.81 30.76 10.79
C LYS A 7 7.00 30.04 9.70
N ARG A 8 6.01 30.72 9.11
CA ARG A 8 5.18 30.23 8.01
C ARG A 8 5.93 30.16 6.67
N ASN A 9 6.78 31.15 6.40
CA ASN A 9 7.62 31.20 5.19
C ASN A 9 8.77 30.20 5.29
N ILE A 10 9.34 29.98 6.48
CA ILE A 10 10.35 28.94 6.72
C ILE A 10 9.77 27.54 6.49
N LYS A 11 8.56 27.24 6.99
CA LYS A 11 7.90 25.95 6.70
C LYS A 11 7.61 25.74 5.21
N ARG A 12 7.19 26.79 4.49
CA ARG A 12 7.02 26.75 3.04
C ARG A 12 8.35 26.58 2.32
N LEU A 13 9.42 27.23 2.79
CA LEU A 13 10.76 27.11 2.23
C LEU A 13 11.31 25.69 2.44
N ILE A 14 11.13 25.10 3.62
CA ILE A 14 11.50 23.71 3.91
C ILE A 14 10.69 22.73 3.05
N LEU A 15 9.38 22.99 2.85
CA LEU A 15 8.54 22.19 1.96
C LEU A 15 8.99 22.31 0.50
N VAL A 16 9.26 23.52 0.02
CA VAL A 16 9.73 23.78 -1.35
C VAL A 16 11.13 23.21 -1.56
N LEU A 17 12.03 23.32 -0.58
CA LEU A 17 13.34 22.66 -0.60
C LEU A 17 13.19 21.14 -0.56
N GLY A 18 12.27 20.59 0.23
CA GLY A 18 11.97 19.17 0.24
C GLY A 18 11.44 18.67 -1.10
N ILE A 19 10.53 19.41 -1.73
CA ILE A 19 10.00 19.12 -3.06
C ILE A 19 11.08 19.32 -4.13
N ALA A 20 11.95 20.32 -4.01
CA ALA A 20 13.06 20.56 -4.92
C ALA A 20 14.14 19.47 -4.79
N VAL A 21 14.44 18.99 -3.58
CA VAL A 21 15.32 17.84 -3.34
C VAL A 21 14.69 16.57 -3.89
N LEU A 22 13.38 16.36 -3.67
CA LEU A 22 12.64 15.24 -4.28
C LEU A 22 12.63 15.34 -5.81
N ALA A 23 12.45 16.52 -6.37
CA ALA A 23 12.47 16.78 -7.81
C ALA A 23 13.86 16.54 -8.37
N VAL A 24 14.93 17.06 -7.77
CA VAL A 24 16.33 16.88 -8.21
C VAL A 24 16.76 15.41 -8.08
N THR A 25 16.33 14.70 -7.04
CA THR A 25 16.56 13.25 -6.91
C THR A 25 15.79 12.43 -7.96
N LEU A 26 14.58 12.86 -8.34
CA LEU A 26 13.79 12.27 -9.42
C LEU A 26 14.32 12.64 -10.82
N SER A 27 14.84 13.86 -11.02
CA SER A 27 15.47 14.32 -12.28
C SER A 27 16.76 13.57 -12.61
N GLY A 28 17.40 12.96 -11.61
CA GLY A 28 18.51 12.03 -11.81
C GLY A 28 18.13 10.72 -12.53
N CYS A 29 16.84 10.47 -12.77
CA CYS A 29 16.34 9.30 -13.50
C CYS A 29 16.31 9.46 -15.03
N ALA A 30 16.68 10.64 -15.57
CA ALA A 30 16.61 10.92 -17.01
C ALA A 30 17.98 10.96 -17.72
N THR A 31 18.90 10.05 -17.38
CA THR A 31 20.06 9.78 -18.25
C THR A 31 19.65 8.76 -19.32
N ASN A 32 19.10 9.29 -20.42
CA ASN A 32 18.92 8.57 -21.67
C ASN A 32 20.28 8.34 -22.32
N THR A 33 20.92 7.22 -22.03
CA THR A 33 21.94 6.64 -22.92
C THR A 33 21.66 5.15 -23.05
N GLY A 34 21.47 4.70 -24.29
CA GLY A 34 21.05 3.35 -24.68
C GLY A 34 22.04 2.21 -24.38
N HIS A 35 22.94 2.39 -23.42
CA HIS A 35 23.81 1.35 -22.88
C HIS A 35 23.75 1.43 -21.35
N VAL A 36 23.03 0.50 -20.74
CA VAL A 36 22.98 0.34 -19.28
C VAL A 36 24.35 -0.19 -18.83
N GLN A 37 25.29 0.71 -18.57
CA GLN A 37 26.63 0.36 -18.07
C GLN A 37 26.51 -0.26 -16.66
N PRO A 38 27.32 -1.28 -16.33
CA PRO A 38 27.35 -1.86 -14.99
C PRO A 38 27.74 -0.80 -13.96
N VAL A 39 27.09 -0.81 -12.80
CA VAL A 39 27.27 0.23 -11.78
C VAL A 39 28.58 0.02 -11.03
N SER A 40 29.42 1.06 -11.02
CA SER A 40 30.65 1.11 -10.22
C SER A 40 30.58 2.19 -9.13
N HIS A 41 31.50 2.16 -8.18
CA HIS A 41 31.67 3.18 -7.14
C HIS A 41 31.98 4.59 -7.70
N THR A 42 32.35 4.71 -8.98
CA THR A 42 32.60 5.98 -9.68
C THR A 42 31.42 6.51 -10.49
N SER A 43 30.27 5.81 -10.51
CA SER A 43 29.05 6.24 -11.22
C SER A 43 28.68 7.70 -10.91
N GLY A 44 28.27 8.46 -11.94
CA GLY A 44 28.11 9.93 -11.86
C GLY A 44 26.94 10.44 -11.02
N SER A 45 25.89 9.63 -10.79
CA SER A 45 24.71 10.03 -10.00
C SER A 45 24.80 9.48 -8.56
N TRP A 46 24.49 10.31 -7.56
CA TRP A 46 24.40 9.90 -6.15
C TRP A 46 23.52 8.65 -5.97
N TRP A 47 22.39 8.57 -6.65
CA TRP A 47 21.49 7.40 -6.60
C TRP A 47 22.17 6.13 -7.08
N SER A 48 22.90 6.22 -8.19
CA SER A 48 23.60 5.06 -8.75
C SER A 48 24.76 4.62 -7.86
N ARG A 49 25.51 5.59 -7.32
CA ARG A 49 26.69 5.33 -6.48
C ARG A 49 26.35 4.81 -5.09
N TYR A 50 25.35 5.38 -4.42
CA TYR A 50 25.06 5.07 -3.01
C TYR A 50 23.88 4.13 -2.83
N VAL A 51 22.88 4.18 -3.71
CA VAL A 51 21.71 3.30 -3.58
C VAL A 51 21.92 2.04 -4.40
N ILE A 52 22.09 2.16 -5.71
CA ILE A 52 22.13 0.99 -6.61
C ILE A 52 23.37 0.13 -6.37
N TYR A 53 24.56 0.72 -6.27
CA TYR A 53 25.80 -0.03 -6.06
C TYR A 53 25.76 -0.87 -4.78
N TYR A 54 25.47 -0.23 -3.63
CA TYR A 54 25.42 -0.95 -2.34
C TYR A 54 24.26 -1.95 -2.29
N LEU A 55 23.13 -1.64 -2.93
CA LEU A 55 22.03 -2.59 -3.06
C LEU A 55 22.44 -3.82 -3.89
N SER A 56 23.14 -3.63 -5.00
CA SER A 56 23.68 -4.71 -5.83
C SER A 56 24.66 -5.57 -5.03
N GLN A 57 25.64 -4.94 -4.37
CA GLN A 57 26.62 -5.64 -3.54
C GLN A 57 25.96 -6.40 -2.39
N PHE A 58 24.93 -5.84 -1.78
CA PHE A 58 24.18 -6.51 -0.72
C PHE A 58 23.45 -7.76 -1.24
N ILE A 59 22.80 -7.67 -2.41
CA ILE A 59 22.13 -8.84 -3.02
C ILE A 59 23.15 -9.91 -3.43
N ILE A 60 24.29 -9.52 -4.02
CA ILE A 60 25.36 -10.46 -4.38
C ILE A 60 25.95 -11.12 -3.13
N TRP A 61 26.10 -10.36 -2.04
CA TRP A 61 26.54 -10.90 -0.76
C TRP A 61 25.53 -11.91 -0.20
N ILE A 62 24.22 -11.64 -0.27
CA ILE A 62 23.22 -12.66 0.09
C ILE A 62 23.37 -13.89 -0.82
N ALA A 63 23.57 -13.69 -2.13
CA ALA A 63 23.74 -14.80 -3.08
C ALA A 63 24.92 -15.70 -2.71
N SER A 64 26.05 -15.14 -2.26
CA SER A 64 27.20 -15.94 -1.83
C SER A 64 26.92 -16.80 -0.59
N LEU A 65 25.98 -16.39 0.27
CA LEU A 65 25.51 -17.19 1.41
C LEU A 65 24.58 -18.34 0.99
N VAL A 66 23.95 -18.26 -0.18
CA VAL A 66 22.99 -19.26 -0.69
C VAL A 66 23.51 -19.96 -1.96
N ASN A 67 24.78 -20.35 -1.95
CA ASN A 67 25.43 -21.10 -3.04
C ASN A 67 25.35 -20.39 -4.41
N ASN A 68 25.50 -19.07 -4.43
CA ASN A 68 25.37 -18.21 -5.62
C ASN A 68 24.01 -18.31 -6.31
N SER A 69 22.95 -18.67 -5.58
CA SER A 69 21.59 -18.65 -6.09
C SER A 69 21.00 -17.24 -6.01
N TYR A 70 21.08 -16.51 -7.12
CA TYR A 70 20.56 -15.14 -7.23
C TYR A 70 19.04 -15.04 -7.01
N GLY A 71 18.27 -16.07 -7.36
CA GLY A 71 16.84 -16.09 -7.08
C GLY A 71 16.53 -16.17 -5.58
N TRP A 72 17.21 -17.05 -4.84
CA TRP A 72 17.10 -17.10 -3.38
C TRP A 72 17.62 -15.80 -2.73
N ALA A 73 18.63 -15.17 -3.30
CA ALA A 73 19.09 -13.87 -2.84
C ALA A 73 18.00 -12.79 -2.93
N ILE A 74 17.28 -12.74 -4.05
CA ILE A 74 16.11 -11.84 -4.22
C ILE A 74 15.01 -12.18 -3.21
N VAL A 75 14.69 -13.46 -3.00
CA VAL A 75 13.68 -13.90 -2.02
C VAL A 75 14.04 -13.41 -0.61
N ILE A 76 15.27 -13.69 -0.15
CA ILE A 76 15.75 -13.32 1.19
C ILE A 76 15.79 -11.80 1.34
N PHE A 77 16.34 -11.10 0.34
CA PHE A 77 16.34 -9.63 0.31
C PHE A 77 14.93 -9.07 0.49
N THR A 78 13.95 -9.61 -0.26
CA THR A 78 12.55 -9.20 -0.18
C THR A 78 12.00 -9.37 1.23
N LEU A 79 12.26 -10.52 1.87
CA LEU A 79 11.81 -10.81 3.23
C LEU A 79 12.43 -9.85 4.25
N ILE A 80 13.74 -9.56 4.14
CA ILE A 80 14.42 -8.60 5.01
C ILE A 80 13.75 -7.22 4.93
N ILE A 81 13.56 -6.70 3.71
CA ILE A 81 12.90 -5.40 3.52
C ILE A 81 11.48 -5.42 4.06
N ARG A 82 10.72 -6.50 3.83
CA ARG A 82 9.35 -6.65 4.31
C ARG A 82 9.27 -6.67 5.83
N VAL A 83 10.20 -7.33 6.51
CA VAL A 83 10.29 -7.35 7.98
C VAL A 83 10.64 -5.96 8.53
N ILE A 84 11.61 -5.26 7.92
CA ILE A 84 11.97 -3.89 8.31
C ILE A 84 10.78 -2.92 8.16
N LEU A 85 10.00 -3.07 7.09
CA LEU A 85 8.83 -2.23 6.81
C LEU A 85 7.54 -2.68 7.52
N LEU A 86 7.55 -3.83 8.21
CA LEU A 86 6.39 -4.37 8.92
C LEU A 86 5.74 -3.38 9.90
N PRO A 87 6.48 -2.72 10.83
CA PRO A 87 5.86 -1.79 11.79
C PRO A 87 5.20 -0.60 11.09
N LEU A 88 5.85 -0.08 10.05
CA LEU A 88 5.31 1.01 9.23
C LEU A 88 4.00 0.60 8.54
N ASN A 89 3.99 -0.56 7.89
CA ASN A 89 2.80 -1.07 7.23
C ASN A 89 1.66 -1.34 8.23
N ALA A 90 1.98 -1.82 9.44
CA ALA A 90 0.98 -2.02 10.49
C ALA A 90 0.31 -0.71 10.93
N ILE A 91 1.08 0.37 11.07
CA ILE A 91 0.54 1.72 11.36
C ILE A 91 -0.40 2.17 10.22
N SER A 92 0.00 1.96 8.97
CA SER A 92 -0.81 2.32 7.81
C SER A 92 -2.12 1.54 7.74
N ILE A 93 -2.07 0.21 7.92
CA ILE A 93 -3.25 -0.66 7.95
C ILE A 93 -4.21 -0.23 9.05
N LYS A 94 -3.71 0.07 10.25
CA LYS A 94 -4.52 0.56 11.37
C LYS A 94 -5.18 1.91 11.05
N SER A 95 -4.46 2.81 10.39
CA SER A 95 -5.02 4.11 9.97
C SER A 95 -6.12 3.95 8.92
N MET A 96 -5.92 3.04 7.95
CA MET A 96 -6.94 2.72 6.94
C MET A 96 -8.19 2.11 7.55
N ALA A 97 -8.05 1.23 8.55
CA ALA A 97 -9.18 0.66 9.27
C ALA A 97 -10.02 1.73 9.98
N LYS A 98 -9.37 2.72 10.62
CA LYS A 98 -10.09 3.87 11.22
C LYS A 98 -10.83 4.70 10.17
N GLN A 99 -10.21 4.93 9.01
CA GLN A 99 -10.86 5.66 7.91
C GLN A 99 -12.11 4.96 7.40
N GLN A 100 -12.12 3.62 7.39
CA GLN A 100 -13.28 2.83 6.99
C GLN A 100 -14.43 2.91 8.00
N GLN A 101 -14.16 3.12 9.29
CA GLN A 101 -15.22 3.30 10.29
C GLN A 101 -15.99 4.62 10.09
N VAL A 102 -15.33 5.63 9.51
CA VAL A 102 -15.91 6.97 9.25
C VAL A 102 -16.56 7.05 7.87
N GLN A 103 -16.41 6.05 7.00
CA GLN A 103 -17.07 6.01 5.69
C GLN A 103 -18.59 6.27 5.70
N PRO A 104 -19.42 5.70 6.61
CA PRO A 104 -20.86 5.99 6.60
C PRO A 104 -21.16 7.49 6.84
N GLN A 105 -20.36 8.17 7.68
CA GLN A 105 -20.49 9.60 7.91
C GLN A 105 -20.01 10.40 6.68
N MET A 106 -18.95 9.93 6.02
CA MET A 106 -18.50 10.48 4.74
C MET A 106 -19.56 10.36 3.63
N GLU A 107 -20.27 9.23 3.56
CA GLU A 107 -21.37 9.04 2.63
C GLU A 107 -22.56 9.96 2.94
N ALA A 108 -22.88 10.16 4.23
CA ALA A 108 -23.90 11.12 4.65
C ALA A 108 -23.51 12.56 4.27
N LEU A 109 -22.25 12.96 4.46
CA LEU A 109 -21.73 14.26 4.02
C LEU A 109 -21.83 14.43 2.50
N ARG A 110 -21.44 13.40 1.72
CA ARG A 110 -21.56 13.43 0.26
C ARG A 110 -23.00 13.58 -0.22
N LYS A 111 -23.97 12.96 0.49
CA LYS A 111 -25.39 13.12 0.19
C LYS A 111 -25.90 14.52 0.57
N LYS A 112 -25.44 15.07 1.70
CA LYS A 112 -25.79 16.41 2.18
C LYS A 112 -25.27 17.52 1.25
N TYR A 113 -24.07 17.35 0.69
CA TYR A 113 -23.42 18.30 -0.22
C TYR A 113 -23.29 17.71 -1.63
N ASN A 114 -24.42 17.33 -2.23
CA ASN A 114 -24.47 16.73 -3.57
C ASN A 114 -24.41 17.75 -4.73
N GLY A 115 -24.47 19.05 -4.44
CA GLY A 115 -24.43 20.12 -5.43
C GLY A 115 -23.12 20.12 -6.22
N LYS A 116 -23.20 20.33 -7.54
CA LYS A 116 -22.04 20.41 -8.45
C LYS A 116 -21.31 21.77 -8.39
N ASP A 117 -21.89 22.73 -7.68
CA ASP A 117 -21.35 24.08 -7.50
C ASP A 117 -19.97 24.05 -6.84
N VAL A 118 -19.15 25.06 -7.15
CA VAL A 118 -17.81 25.20 -6.58
C VAL A 118 -17.90 25.35 -5.05
N GLU A 119 -18.90 26.08 -4.55
CA GLU A 119 -19.12 26.29 -3.12
C GLU A 119 -19.49 24.98 -2.39
N SER A 120 -20.38 24.16 -2.98
CA SER A 120 -20.78 22.87 -2.42
C SER A 120 -19.59 21.92 -2.30
N ARG A 121 -18.71 21.87 -3.31
CA ARG A 121 -17.47 21.07 -3.28
C ARG A 121 -16.48 21.56 -2.24
N GLN A 122 -16.34 22.88 -2.07
CA GLN A 122 -15.48 23.45 -1.03
C GLN A 122 -15.99 23.10 0.37
N LYS A 123 -17.30 23.27 0.62
CA LYS A 123 -17.92 22.88 1.90
C LYS A 123 -17.78 21.39 2.16
N LEU A 124 -17.98 20.53 1.15
CA LEU A 124 -17.76 19.10 1.28
C LEU A 124 -16.30 18.78 1.70
N GLN A 125 -15.31 19.44 1.08
CA GLN A 125 -13.90 19.23 1.42
C GLN A 125 -13.56 19.73 2.83
N GLU A 126 -14.12 20.86 3.25
CA GLU A 126 -13.94 21.41 4.59
C GLU A 126 -14.54 20.49 5.66
N GLU A 127 -15.80 20.08 5.50
CA GLU A 127 -16.49 19.18 6.42
C GLU A 127 -15.85 17.80 6.47
N THR A 128 -15.36 17.29 5.33
CA THR A 128 -14.56 16.05 5.29
C THR A 128 -13.28 16.18 6.13
N SER A 129 -12.59 17.33 6.02
CA SER A 129 -11.36 17.59 6.78
C SER A 129 -11.63 17.73 8.27
N LYS A 130 -12.72 18.42 8.66
CA LYS A 130 -13.18 18.51 10.05
C LYS A 130 -13.49 17.13 10.62
N LEU A 131 -14.25 16.32 9.89
CA LEU A 131 -14.61 14.97 10.29
C LEU A 131 -13.38 14.09 10.55
N TYR A 132 -12.39 14.11 9.66
CA TYR A 132 -11.15 13.37 9.88
C TYR A 132 -10.35 13.88 11.08
N LYS A 133 -10.31 15.20 11.32
CA LYS A 133 -9.65 15.78 12.50
C LYS A 133 -10.35 15.39 13.80
N GLU A 134 -11.67 15.47 13.85
CA GLU A 134 -12.48 15.07 15.01
C GLU A 134 -12.35 13.57 15.31
N ALA A 135 -12.28 12.74 14.26
CA ALA A 135 -12.02 11.30 14.40
C ALA A 135 -10.54 10.96 14.69
N GLY A 136 -9.63 11.94 14.72
CA GLY A 136 -8.20 11.74 14.95
C GLY A 136 -7.52 10.92 13.86
N ILE A 137 -7.97 11.03 12.61
CA ILE A 137 -7.49 10.28 11.46
C ILE A 137 -6.54 11.14 10.63
N ASN A 138 -5.33 10.64 10.37
CA ASN A 138 -4.40 11.27 9.44
C ASN A 138 -4.49 10.58 8.06
N PRO A 139 -5.03 11.25 7.02
CA PRO A 139 -5.23 10.63 5.71
C PRO A 139 -3.92 10.26 5.00
N TYR A 140 -2.79 10.89 5.34
CA TYR A 140 -1.50 10.62 4.72
C TYR A 140 -0.84 9.34 5.22
N VAL A 141 -1.21 8.86 6.40
CA VAL A 141 -0.64 7.61 6.97
C VAL A 141 -1.11 6.39 6.16
N GLY A 142 -2.28 6.46 5.53
CA GLY A 142 -2.81 5.41 4.66
C GLY A 142 -2.03 5.21 3.35
N CYS A 143 -1.42 6.26 2.80
CA CYS A 143 -0.63 6.17 1.56
C CYS A 143 0.88 6.03 1.79
N LEU A 144 1.33 6.10 3.04
CA LEU A 144 2.75 6.01 3.42
C LEU A 144 3.46 4.74 2.89
N PRO A 145 2.85 3.54 2.93
CA PRO A 145 3.44 2.35 2.32
C PRO A 145 3.72 2.50 0.84
N LEU A 146 2.79 3.10 0.08
CA LEU A 146 2.94 3.29 -1.36
C LEU A 146 4.11 4.22 -1.68
N LEU A 147 4.23 5.33 -0.93
CA LEU A 147 5.31 6.30 -1.11
C LEU A 147 6.70 5.70 -0.85
N ILE A 148 6.80 4.76 0.09
CA ILE A 148 8.06 4.07 0.41
C ILE A 148 8.30 2.89 -0.53
N GLN A 149 7.25 2.21 -0.98
CA GLN A 149 7.33 1.09 -1.91
C GLN A 149 7.85 1.51 -3.29
N LEU A 150 7.46 2.69 -3.79
CA LEU A 150 7.84 3.15 -5.12
C LEU A 150 9.37 3.30 -5.30
N PRO A 151 10.12 4.01 -4.42
CA PRO A 151 11.57 4.08 -4.48
C PRO A 151 12.26 2.72 -4.36
N ILE A 152 11.75 1.82 -3.51
CA ILE A 152 12.33 0.48 -3.30
C ILE A 152 12.17 -0.37 -4.57
N MET A 153 10.98 -0.36 -5.17
CA MET A 153 10.73 -1.04 -6.44
C MET A 153 11.65 -0.50 -7.54
N TRP A 154 11.78 0.82 -7.61
CA TRP A 154 12.64 1.46 -8.62
C TRP A 154 14.13 1.15 -8.42
N ALA A 155 14.59 1.14 -7.17
CA ALA A 155 15.96 0.76 -6.82
C ALA A 155 16.24 -0.70 -7.22
N LEU A 156 15.31 -1.62 -6.91
CA LEU A 156 15.46 -3.03 -7.24
C LEU A 156 15.42 -3.27 -8.75
N TYR A 157 14.49 -2.63 -9.46
CA TYR A 157 14.42 -2.66 -10.92
C TYR A 157 15.77 -2.27 -11.52
N GLN A 158 16.30 -1.09 -11.17
CA GLN A 158 17.58 -0.65 -11.71
C GLN A 158 18.75 -1.54 -11.29
N THR A 159 18.73 -2.09 -10.08
CA THR A 159 19.77 -3.00 -9.59
C THR A 159 19.83 -4.27 -10.41
N ILE A 160 18.67 -4.89 -10.67
CA ILE A 160 18.58 -6.10 -11.50
C ILE A 160 19.11 -5.82 -12.91
N TYR A 161 18.68 -4.72 -13.54
CA TYR A 161 19.11 -4.37 -14.90
C TYR A 161 20.58 -3.96 -15.03
N ARG A 162 21.21 -3.52 -13.94
CA ARG A 162 22.59 -3.01 -13.94
C ARG A 162 23.60 -3.99 -13.34
N THR A 163 23.15 -5.18 -12.95
CA THR A 163 23.97 -6.24 -12.36
C THR A 163 23.90 -7.47 -13.28
N PRO A 164 24.92 -7.70 -14.13
CA PRO A 164 24.92 -8.79 -15.11
C PRO A 164 24.65 -10.16 -14.50
N GLU A 165 25.12 -10.40 -13.29
CA GLU A 165 24.93 -11.63 -12.54
C GLU A 165 23.45 -11.89 -12.23
N LEU A 166 22.69 -10.85 -11.89
CA LEU A 166 21.25 -10.93 -11.64
C LEU A 166 20.45 -11.07 -12.94
N MET A 167 20.90 -10.45 -14.04
CA MET A 167 20.25 -10.57 -15.34
C MET A 167 20.42 -11.97 -15.95
N ASN A 168 21.61 -12.54 -15.83
CA ASN A 168 21.95 -13.81 -16.49
C ASN A 168 21.68 -15.03 -15.59
N GLY A 169 21.33 -14.82 -14.32
CA GLY A 169 21.04 -15.88 -13.37
C GLY A 169 19.80 -16.69 -13.75
N LYS A 170 19.80 -17.96 -13.34
CA LYS A 170 18.63 -18.86 -13.46
C LYS A 170 18.05 -19.13 -12.07
N PHE A 171 16.74 -19.26 -11.99
CA PHE A 171 16.05 -19.66 -10.77
C PHE A 171 14.83 -20.51 -11.10
N LEU A 172 14.81 -21.74 -10.55
CA LEU A 172 13.78 -22.74 -10.87
C LEU A 172 13.70 -22.95 -12.39
N TRP A 173 12.55 -22.69 -13.00
CA TRP A 173 12.32 -22.80 -14.45
C TRP A 173 12.56 -21.48 -15.22
N MET A 174 12.99 -20.41 -14.55
CA MET A 174 13.03 -19.06 -15.09
C MET A 174 14.46 -18.55 -15.31
N ASP A 175 14.65 -17.81 -16.40
CA ASP A 175 15.79 -16.91 -16.58
C ASP A 175 15.44 -15.56 -15.92
N LEU A 176 16.23 -15.12 -14.94
CA LEU A 176 15.92 -13.96 -14.10
C LEU A 176 15.79 -12.65 -14.90
N GLY A 177 16.58 -12.48 -15.96
CA GLY A 177 16.54 -11.31 -16.83
C GLY A 177 15.52 -11.35 -17.96
N ARG A 178 14.73 -12.43 -18.09
CA ARG A 178 13.70 -12.56 -19.13
C ARG A 178 12.30 -12.73 -18.51
N PRO A 179 11.22 -12.42 -19.25
CA PRO A 179 9.87 -12.74 -18.81
C PRO A 179 9.69 -14.23 -18.53
N ASP A 180 8.79 -14.56 -17.60
CA ASP A 180 8.52 -15.95 -17.21
C ASP A 180 7.85 -16.70 -18.37
N PRO A 181 8.47 -17.77 -18.91
CA PRO A 181 7.97 -18.45 -20.10
C PRO A 181 6.63 -19.17 -19.89
N TYR A 182 6.28 -19.50 -18.65
CA TYR A 182 5.07 -20.25 -18.32
C TYR A 182 3.99 -19.41 -17.64
N TYR A 183 4.21 -18.10 -17.49
CA TYR A 183 3.29 -17.16 -16.84
C TYR A 183 2.86 -17.51 -15.40
N VAL A 184 3.61 -18.39 -14.73
CA VAL A 184 3.38 -18.78 -13.33
C VAL A 184 3.55 -17.57 -12.40
N MET A 185 4.58 -16.74 -12.60
CA MET A 185 4.82 -15.56 -11.76
C MET A 185 3.70 -14.51 -11.88
N PRO A 186 3.28 -14.08 -13.08
CA PRO A 186 2.12 -13.21 -13.25
C PRO A 186 0.84 -13.72 -12.58
N VAL A 187 0.55 -15.03 -12.71
CA VAL A 187 -0.63 -15.66 -12.10
C VAL A 187 -0.52 -15.62 -10.58
N LEU A 188 0.63 -16.00 -10.01
CA LEU A 188 0.85 -15.92 -8.56
C LEU A 188 0.76 -14.48 -8.03
N ALA A 189 1.28 -13.51 -8.77
CA ALA A 189 1.18 -12.10 -8.40
C ALA A 189 -0.29 -11.65 -8.33
N ALA A 190 -1.11 -12.03 -9.31
CA ALA A 190 -2.54 -11.76 -9.31
C ALA A 190 -3.25 -12.47 -8.15
N VAL A 191 -2.99 -13.76 -7.93
CA VAL A 191 -3.59 -14.55 -6.85
C VAL A 191 -3.26 -13.95 -5.47
N PHE A 192 -2.00 -13.64 -5.19
CA PHE A 192 -1.62 -13.08 -3.89
C PHE A 192 -2.12 -11.64 -3.69
N THR A 193 -2.16 -10.84 -4.76
CA THR A 193 -2.79 -9.51 -4.70
C THR A 193 -4.27 -9.62 -4.38
N PHE A 194 -4.97 -10.54 -5.05
CA PHE A 194 -6.38 -10.83 -4.79
C PHE A 194 -6.59 -11.30 -3.35
N MET A 195 -5.83 -12.29 -2.87
CA MET A 195 -5.94 -12.82 -1.51
C MET A 195 -5.74 -11.72 -0.46
N SER A 196 -4.71 -10.89 -0.59
CA SER A 196 -4.45 -9.80 0.37
C SER A 196 -5.57 -8.76 0.37
N SER A 197 -6.11 -8.43 -0.81
CA SER A 197 -7.22 -7.48 -0.96
C SER A 197 -8.53 -8.06 -0.44
N TYR A 198 -8.76 -9.35 -0.66
CA TYR A 198 -9.94 -10.06 -0.19
C TYR A 198 -9.97 -10.18 1.34
N ILE A 199 -8.85 -10.56 1.96
CA ILE A 199 -8.70 -10.57 3.44
C ILE A 199 -8.95 -9.16 4.00
N SER A 200 -8.39 -8.15 3.33
CA SER A 200 -8.63 -6.76 3.70
C SER A 200 -10.09 -6.36 3.62
N GLN A 201 -10.82 -6.81 2.59
CA GLN A 201 -12.24 -6.55 2.40
C GLN A 201 -13.12 -7.27 3.44
N LEU A 202 -12.76 -8.49 3.85
CA LEU A 202 -13.44 -9.24 4.91
C LEU A 202 -13.32 -8.57 6.28
N SER A 203 -12.28 -7.76 6.46
CA SER A 203 -11.99 -7.03 7.70
C SER A 203 -12.64 -5.64 7.74
N GLN A 204 -13.59 -5.35 6.86
CA GLN A 204 -14.29 -4.05 6.78
C GLN A 204 -15.80 -4.19 6.89
N PRO A 205 -16.52 -3.13 7.33
CA PRO A 205 -17.97 -3.13 7.34
C PRO A 205 -18.54 -3.35 5.93
N LYS A 206 -19.64 -4.09 5.79
CA LYS A 206 -20.33 -4.21 4.50
C LYS A 206 -20.78 -2.85 3.95
N SER A 207 -21.05 -1.88 4.83
CA SER A 207 -21.37 -0.49 4.45
C SER A 207 -20.21 0.24 3.79
N SER A 208 -18.94 -0.14 4.02
CA SER A 208 -17.78 0.48 3.36
C SER A 208 -17.36 -0.21 2.05
N GLN A 209 -18.04 -1.30 1.67
CA GLN A 209 -17.79 -2.05 0.43
C GLN A 209 -18.54 -1.42 -0.76
N ASN A 210 -18.22 -0.16 -1.05
CA ASN A 210 -18.73 0.53 -2.23
C ASN A 210 -18.12 -0.05 -3.53
N GLY A 211 -18.62 0.39 -4.69
CA GLY A 211 -18.17 -0.10 -6.00
C GLY A 211 -16.66 0.02 -6.22
N MET A 212 -16.03 1.06 -5.66
CA MET A 212 -14.58 1.28 -5.73
C MET A 212 -13.80 0.23 -4.93
N THR A 213 -14.22 -0.06 -3.69
CA THR A 213 -13.57 -1.09 -2.86
C THR A 213 -13.69 -2.48 -3.52
N LYS A 214 -14.84 -2.76 -4.14
CA LYS A 214 -15.06 -4.01 -4.88
C LYS A 214 -14.19 -4.08 -6.14
N SER A 215 -14.13 -3.03 -6.95
CA SER A 215 -13.30 -3.02 -8.16
C SER A 215 -11.81 -3.19 -7.82
N MET A 216 -11.30 -2.53 -6.77
CA MET A 216 -9.93 -2.75 -6.32
C MET A 216 -9.67 -4.19 -5.86
N THR A 217 -10.67 -4.86 -5.30
CA THR A 217 -10.51 -6.24 -4.83
C THR A 217 -10.52 -7.25 -5.98
N TYR A 218 -11.42 -7.09 -6.95
CA TYR A 218 -11.64 -8.11 -7.99
C TYR A 218 -10.99 -7.77 -9.34
N VAL A 219 -10.92 -6.50 -9.73
CA VAL A 219 -10.43 -6.07 -11.05
C VAL A 219 -8.94 -5.75 -11.03
N MET A 220 -8.47 -5.05 -9.99
CA MET A 220 -7.06 -4.63 -9.91
C MET A 220 -6.06 -5.80 -9.97
N PRO A 221 -6.29 -6.95 -9.29
CA PRO A 221 -5.37 -8.08 -9.38
C PRO A 221 -5.23 -8.63 -10.80
N VAL A 222 -6.31 -8.58 -11.60
CA VAL A 222 -6.30 -9.01 -13.00
C VAL A 222 -5.43 -8.08 -13.84
N ILE A 223 -5.59 -6.75 -13.66
CA ILE A 223 -4.78 -5.75 -14.35
C ILE A 223 -3.30 -5.94 -14.01
N ILE A 224 -2.98 -6.14 -12.73
CA ILE A 224 -1.61 -6.39 -12.27
C ILE A 224 -1.06 -7.68 -12.89
N GLY A 225 -1.84 -8.75 -12.91
CA GLY A 225 -1.45 -10.02 -13.53
C GLY A 225 -1.11 -9.87 -15.01
N ILE A 226 -1.97 -9.21 -15.79
CA ILE A 226 -1.72 -8.95 -17.22
C ILE A 226 -0.47 -8.09 -17.41
N SER A 227 -0.29 -7.05 -16.60
CA SER A 227 0.88 -6.16 -16.69
C SER A 227 2.19 -6.88 -16.35
N ALA A 228 2.15 -7.90 -15.48
CA ALA A 228 3.33 -8.66 -15.07
C ALA A 228 3.85 -9.62 -16.15
N VAL A 229 3.05 -9.93 -17.18
CA VAL A 229 3.43 -10.87 -18.26
C VAL A 229 4.68 -10.41 -19.04
N GLY A 230 4.84 -9.10 -19.23
CA GLY A 230 5.97 -8.54 -19.98
C GLY A 230 7.21 -8.20 -19.12
N ILE A 231 7.14 -8.42 -17.80
CA ILE A 231 8.18 -8.02 -16.86
C ILE A 231 9.16 -9.18 -16.62
N GLN A 232 10.43 -8.86 -16.37
CA GLN A 232 11.46 -9.85 -16.04
C GLN A 232 11.10 -10.70 -14.82
N SER A 233 11.46 -11.97 -14.88
CA SER A 233 11.21 -12.95 -13.83
C SER A 233 11.80 -12.55 -12.48
N ALA A 234 12.95 -11.86 -12.43
CA ALA A 234 13.53 -11.36 -11.19
C ALA A 234 12.65 -10.33 -10.46
N ILE A 235 12.03 -9.41 -11.21
CA ILE A 235 11.14 -8.39 -10.66
C ILE A 235 9.80 -9.03 -10.27
N SER A 236 9.28 -9.93 -11.13
CA SER A 236 8.06 -10.68 -10.84
C SER A 236 8.23 -11.57 -9.61
N LEU A 237 9.39 -12.20 -9.42
CA LEU A 237 9.73 -12.98 -8.22
C LEU A 237 9.69 -12.10 -6.96
N TYR A 238 10.33 -10.93 -6.98
CA TYR A 238 10.23 -9.95 -5.89
C TYR A 238 8.77 -9.63 -5.58
N TRP A 239 7.98 -9.32 -6.61
CA TRP A 239 6.57 -8.95 -6.43
C TRP A 239 5.74 -10.09 -5.83
N VAL A 240 5.92 -11.32 -6.31
CA VAL A 240 5.23 -12.51 -5.80
C VAL A 240 5.55 -12.75 -4.33
N ILE A 241 6.83 -12.76 -3.95
CA ILE A 241 7.25 -12.95 -2.55
C ILE A 241 6.75 -11.82 -1.66
N SER A 242 6.84 -10.59 -2.16
CA SER A 242 6.31 -9.40 -1.51
C SER A 242 4.81 -9.50 -1.22
N ASN A 243 4.02 -9.92 -2.22
CA ASN A 243 2.57 -10.08 -2.08
C ASN A 243 2.21 -11.26 -1.17
N LEU A 244 2.96 -12.37 -1.24
CA LEU A 244 2.80 -13.50 -0.33
C LEU A 244 3.02 -13.06 1.12
N PHE A 245 4.11 -12.32 1.38
CA PHE A 245 4.35 -11.73 2.70
C PHE A 245 3.19 -10.81 3.10
N GLN A 246 2.68 -10.00 2.17
CA GLN A 246 1.54 -9.12 2.43
C GLN A 246 0.27 -9.90 2.77
N VAL A 247 -0.01 -11.05 2.13
CA VAL A 247 -1.14 -11.93 2.48
C VAL A 247 -1.02 -12.38 3.92
N VAL A 248 0.14 -12.93 4.29
CA VAL A 248 0.43 -13.41 5.65
C VAL A 248 0.29 -12.27 6.65
N GLN A 249 0.96 -11.15 6.39
CA GLN A 249 0.90 -9.95 7.22
C GLN A 249 -0.54 -9.44 7.42
N THR A 250 -1.31 -9.33 6.33
CA THR A 250 -2.69 -8.80 6.36
C THR A 250 -3.59 -9.72 7.17
N PHE A 251 -3.44 -11.04 6.97
CA PHE A 251 -4.17 -12.06 7.73
C PHE A 251 -3.93 -11.91 9.23
N PHE A 252 -2.67 -11.78 9.67
CA PHE A 252 -2.35 -11.66 11.09
C PHE A 252 -2.72 -10.30 11.69
N LEU A 253 -2.48 -9.19 10.97
CA LEU A 253 -2.71 -7.84 11.50
C LEU A 253 -4.19 -7.48 11.57
N GLN A 254 -4.99 -7.87 10.58
CA GLN A 254 -6.42 -7.53 10.55
C GLN A 254 -7.31 -8.61 11.15
N ASN A 255 -6.87 -9.87 11.10
CA ASN A 255 -7.59 -11.05 11.58
C ASN A 255 -9.11 -10.99 11.27
N PRO A 256 -9.52 -11.27 10.02
CA PRO A 256 -10.90 -11.09 9.57
C PRO A 256 -11.92 -11.85 10.41
N PHE A 257 -11.54 -13.02 10.96
CA PHE A 257 -12.42 -13.83 11.80
C PHE A 257 -12.74 -13.18 13.13
N LYS A 258 -11.75 -12.51 13.75
CA LYS A 258 -12.00 -11.74 14.97
C LYS A 258 -12.94 -10.57 14.70
N TYR A 259 -12.68 -9.84 13.62
CA TYR A 259 -13.50 -8.71 13.20
C TYR A 259 -14.97 -9.10 12.97
N GLN A 260 -15.23 -10.21 12.27
CA GLN A 260 -16.59 -10.68 11.99
C GLN A 260 -17.36 -11.04 13.26
N ARG A 261 -16.71 -11.73 14.21
CA ARG A 261 -17.34 -12.10 15.50
C ARG A 261 -17.74 -10.87 16.30
N GLU A 262 -16.88 -9.84 16.37
CA GLU A 262 -17.19 -8.58 17.06
C GLU A 262 -18.39 -7.88 16.41
N LEU A 263 -18.47 -7.90 15.08
CA LEU A 263 -19.55 -7.26 14.33
C LEU A 263 -20.89 -8.01 14.46
N GLU A 264 -20.86 -9.34 14.53
CA GLU A 264 -22.03 -10.17 14.82
C GLU A 264 -22.53 -9.95 16.24
N ALA A 265 -21.64 -9.96 17.23
CA ALA A 265 -21.98 -9.67 18.62
C ALA A 265 -22.63 -8.29 18.79
N GLN A 266 -22.13 -7.26 18.09
CA GLN A 266 -22.74 -5.92 18.09
C GLN A 266 -24.17 -5.93 17.50
N LYS A 267 -24.39 -6.63 16.38
CA LYS A 267 -25.72 -6.76 15.77
C LYS A 267 -26.70 -7.50 16.67
N GLU A 268 -26.24 -8.54 17.36
CA GLU A 268 -27.06 -9.28 18.32
C GLU A 268 -27.42 -8.43 19.53
N ALA A 269 -26.45 -7.72 20.11
CA ALA A 269 -26.68 -6.78 21.21
C ALA A 269 -27.68 -5.67 20.82
N GLU A 270 -27.59 -5.15 19.59
CA GLU A 270 -28.52 -4.15 19.10
C GLU A 270 -29.94 -4.71 18.87
N ARG A 271 -30.05 -5.92 18.31
CA ARG A 271 -31.34 -6.63 18.18
C ARG A 271 -31.97 -6.91 19.55
N GLU A 272 -31.17 -7.30 20.54
CA GLU A 272 -31.64 -7.48 21.92
C GLU A 272 -32.11 -6.17 22.54
N ARG A 273 -31.34 -5.08 22.37
CA ARG A 273 -31.72 -3.74 22.84
C ARG A 273 -33.06 -3.32 22.24
N GLN A 274 -33.25 -3.49 20.94
CA GLN A 274 -34.52 -3.21 20.26
C GLN A 274 -35.67 -4.10 20.77
N ARG A 275 -35.42 -5.40 21.01
CA ARG A 275 -36.42 -6.31 21.62
C ARG A 275 -36.80 -5.87 23.03
N ARG A 276 -35.85 -5.46 23.86
CA ARG A 276 -36.10 -4.94 25.22
C ARG A 276 -36.94 -3.67 25.17
N ILE A 277 -36.55 -2.71 24.33
CA ILE A 277 -37.29 -1.45 24.10
C ILE A 277 -38.74 -1.75 23.66
N ARG A 278 -38.93 -2.63 22.66
CA ARG A 278 -40.26 -3.02 22.17
C ARG A 278 -41.12 -3.68 23.26
N LYS A 279 -40.52 -4.52 24.11
CA LYS A 279 -41.21 -5.13 25.27
C LYS A 279 -41.62 -4.06 26.29
N THR A 280 -40.77 -3.08 26.58
CA THR A 280 -41.05 -1.97 27.50
C THR A 280 -42.17 -1.07 26.98
N TYR A 281 -42.14 -0.66 25.71
CA TYR A 281 -43.22 0.12 25.10
C TYR A 281 -44.57 -0.62 25.14
N LYS A 282 -44.59 -1.92 24.84
CA LYS A 282 -45.82 -2.74 24.96
C LYS A 282 -46.37 -2.80 26.40
N ARG A 283 -45.49 -2.81 27.41
CA ARG A 283 -45.89 -2.80 28.83
C ARG A 283 -46.45 -1.44 29.25
N LEU A 284 -45.85 -0.34 28.78
CA LEU A 284 -46.31 1.02 29.05
C LEU A 284 -47.67 1.30 28.40
N GLY A 285 -47.86 0.92 27.13
CA GLY A 285 -49.12 1.12 26.43
C GLY A 285 -50.30 0.38 27.07
N ARG A 286 -50.08 -0.83 27.62
CA ARG A 286 -51.09 -1.59 28.38
C ARG A 286 -51.48 -0.96 29.71
N LYS A 287 -50.63 -0.10 30.29
CA LYS A 287 -50.93 0.62 31.54
C LYS A 287 -51.71 1.92 31.31
N GLN A 288 -51.68 2.50 30.12
CA GLN A 288 -52.44 3.71 29.77
C GLN A 288 -53.87 3.42 29.28
N THR A 289 -54.20 2.16 28.98
CA THR A 289 -55.54 1.72 28.54
C THR A 289 -56.38 1.11 29.67
N LYS A 290 -55.86 1.10 30.89
CA LYS A 290 -56.58 0.74 32.13
C LYS A 290 -56.68 1.98 33.00
#